data_AF-A0A7W4YZD3-F1
#
_entry.id   AF-A0A7W4YZD3-F1
#
_cell.length_a   1.000
_cell.length_b   1.000
_cell.length_c   1.000
_cell.angle_alpha   90.00
_cell.angle_beta   90.00
_cell.angle_gamma   90.00
#
_symmetry.space_group_name_H-M   'P 1'
#
loop_
_entity.id
_entity.type
_entity.pdbx_description
1 polymer ?
#
loop_
_entity_poly.entity_id
_entity_poly.type
_entity_poly.pdbx_seq_one_letter_code
_entity_poly.pdbx_strand_id
1 'polypeptide(L)'
;MSESASSTPAASHGSDVSNHPAYLAYVWTIALLPLVWLPLGYWVPALAAQEWAMIAYWVIAVVLAILDSQQLKKGGVNVSPGAALLIPLYLILRTVRARSTPAVPILWFASFGAAVIGQLTFAASYQFDGEWIEPDIAEWATNQGAGEVDVDCPTKWVHADEEVRCTVTDGAGNTASVIATLGDDGYYSWSWR
;
A
#
# COMPACT_ATOMS: atom_id res chain seq x y z
N MET A 1 -64.68 -16.82 -37.33
CA MET A 1 -63.42 -16.06 -37.13
C MET A 1 -63.00 -16.32 -35.71
N SER A 2 -62.00 -17.18 -35.51
CA SER A 2 -61.54 -17.60 -34.19
C SER A 2 -60.10 -17.12 -34.06
N GLU A 3 -59.88 -16.17 -33.14
CA GLU A 3 -58.56 -15.61 -32.84
C GLU A 3 -57.69 -16.67 -32.16
N SER A 4 -56.61 -17.03 -32.84
CA SER A 4 -55.51 -17.82 -32.31
C SER A 4 -54.67 -16.93 -31.40
N ALA A 5 -54.86 -17.06 -30.08
CA ALA A 5 -54.01 -16.41 -29.09
C ALA A 5 -52.58 -16.96 -29.17
N SER A 6 -51.69 -16.18 -29.79
CA SER A 6 -50.24 -16.34 -29.74
C SER A 6 -49.77 -16.12 -28.30
N SER A 7 -49.47 -17.20 -27.60
CA SER A 7 -48.77 -17.15 -26.31
C SER A 7 -47.29 -16.85 -26.56
N THR A 8 -46.92 -15.60 -26.36
CA THR A 8 -45.52 -15.17 -26.27
C THR A 8 -44.88 -15.87 -25.07
N PRO A 9 -43.73 -16.55 -25.23
CA PRO A 9 -43.03 -17.12 -24.08
C PRO A 9 -42.54 -15.97 -23.20
N ALA A 10 -43.00 -15.96 -21.95
CA ALA A 10 -42.58 -15.03 -20.93
C ALA A 10 -41.05 -15.03 -20.85
N ALA A 11 -40.45 -13.86 -21.04
CA ALA A 11 -39.04 -13.63 -20.78
C ALA A 11 -38.74 -14.11 -19.36
N SER A 12 -38.05 -15.25 -19.26
CA SER A 12 -37.61 -15.83 -18.01
C SER A 12 -36.88 -14.77 -17.21
N HIS A 13 -37.36 -14.51 -16.00
CA HIS A 13 -36.71 -13.69 -14.99
C HIS A 13 -35.20 -13.95 -15.02
N GLY A 14 -34.45 -12.95 -15.50
CA GLY A 14 -33.03 -12.85 -15.20
C GLY A 14 -32.95 -12.73 -13.69
N SER A 15 -32.67 -13.85 -13.02
CA SER A 15 -32.35 -13.89 -11.61
C SER A 15 -31.36 -12.78 -11.35
N ASP A 16 -31.67 -11.92 -10.39
CA ASP A 16 -30.93 -10.72 -10.07
C ASP A 16 -29.58 -11.09 -9.44
N VAL A 17 -28.65 -11.56 -10.28
CA VAL A 17 -27.30 -12.01 -9.89
C VAL A 17 -26.57 -10.91 -9.11
N SER A 18 -26.96 -9.65 -9.33
CA SER A 18 -26.46 -8.47 -8.64
C SER A 18 -26.64 -8.51 -7.10
N ASN A 19 -27.62 -9.26 -6.58
CA ASN A 19 -27.99 -9.28 -5.17
C ASN A 19 -27.49 -10.50 -4.38
N HIS A 20 -26.74 -11.41 -4.99
CA HIS A 20 -26.18 -12.53 -4.20
C HIS A 20 -25.06 -12.00 -3.30
N PRO A 21 -25.12 -12.25 -1.97
CA PRO A 21 -24.18 -11.67 -1.00
C PRO A 21 -22.70 -12.03 -1.29
N ALA A 22 -22.46 -13.20 -1.89
CA ALA A 22 -21.13 -13.63 -2.30
C ALA A 22 -20.53 -12.72 -3.41
N TYR A 23 -21.31 -12.32 -4.43
CA TYR A 23 -20.81 -11.44 -5.51
C TYR A 23 -20.56 -10.01 -5.02
N LEU A 24 -21.32 -9.56 -4.02
CA LEU A 24 -21.10 -8.27 -3.38
C LEU A 24 -19.78 -8.30 -2.58
N ALA A 25 -19.54 -9.34 -1.79
CA ALA A 25 -18.35 -9.46 -0.96
C ALA A 25 -17.05 -9.31 -1.75
N TYR A 26 -16.87 -10.08 -2.85
CA TYR A 26 -15.64 -10.01 -3.66
C TYR A 26 -15.34 -8.60 -4.16
N VAL A 27 -16.36 -7.88 -4.59
CA VAL A 27 -16.18 -6.58 -5.21
C VAL A 27 -15.98 -5.46 -4.21
N TRP A 28 -16.60 -5.55 -3.05
CA TRP A 28 -16.25 -4.68 -1.94
C TRP A 28 -14.81 -4.94 -1.46
N THR A 29 -14.36 -6.20 -1.45
CA THR A 29 -12.96 -6.51 -1.14
C THR A 29 -12.01 -5.92 -2.17
N ILE A 30 -12.28 -6.04 -3.48
CA ILE A 30 -11.45 -5.43 -4.53
C ILE A 30 -11.44 -3.90 -4.41
N ALA A 31 -12.60 -3.28 -4.17
CA ALA A 31 -12.74 -1.81 -4.07
C ALA A 31 -12.00 -1.22 -2.86
N LEU A 32 -11.98 -1.94 -1.74
CA LEU A 32 -11.36 -1.49 -0.49
C LEU A 32 -9.93 -2.02 -0.32
N LEU A 33 -9.46 -2.91 -1.19
CA LEU A 33 -8.10 -3.47 -1.14
C LEU A 33 -7.01 -2.40 -1.01
N PRO A 34 -7.07 -1.25 -1.71
CA PRO A 34 -6.06 -0.20 -1.54
C PRO A 34 -5.96 0.35 -0.11
N LEU A 35 -7.06 0.37 0.67
CA LEU A 35 -7.03 0.88 2.05
C LEU A 35 -6.28 -0.04 3.01
N VAL A 36 -6.19 -1.33 2.72
CA VAL A 36 -5.42 -2.29 3.53
C VAL A 36 -3.92 -1.93 3.50
N TRP A 37 -3.48 -1.21 2.46
CA TRP A 37 -2.09 -0.82 2.29
C TRP A 37 -1.67 0.36 3.18
N LEU A 38 -2.60 1.26 3.51
CA LEU A 38 -2.35 2.42 4.36
C LEU A 38 -1.72 2.07 5.72
N PRO A 39 -2.29 1.16 6.53
CA PRO A 39 -1.67 0.79 7.79
C PRO A 39 -0.35 0.04 7.59
N LEU A 40 -0.16 -0.73 6.51
CA LEU A 40 1.11 -1.43 6.27
C LEU A 40 2.26 -0.44 6.04
N GLY A 41 2.02 0.65 5.30
CA GLY A 41 2.99 1.73 5.11
C GLY A 41 3.39 2.42 6.42
N TYR A 42 2.44 2.59 7.32
CA TYR A 42 2.67 3.26 8.60
C TYR A 42 3.32 2.35 9.66
N TRP A 43 2.80 1.13 9.83
CA TRP A 43 3.23 0.22 10.91
C TRP A 43 4.45 -0.62 10.55
N VAL A 44 4.64 -0.91 9.26
CA VAL A 44 5.74 -1.78 8.77
C VAL A 44 6.40 -1.14 7.55
N PRO A 45 7.04 0.02 7.70
CA PRO A 45 7.63 0.78 6.59
C PRO A 45 8.63 -0.06 5.78
N ALA A 46 9.43 -0.90 6.45
CA ALA A 46 10.36 -1.82 5.79
C ALA A 46 9.68 -2.81 4.82
N LEU A 47 8.45 -3.25 5.13
CA LEU A 47 7.68 -4.14 4.25
C LEU A 47 7.01 -3.34 3.12
N ALA A 48 6.55 -2.14 3.41
CA ALA A 48 5.92 -1.27 2.42
C ALA A 48 6.93 -0.72 1.38
N ALA A 49 8.19 -0.56 1.78
CA ALA A 49 9.30 -0.18 0.92
C ALA A 49 9.76 -1.31 -0.02
N GLN A 50 9.38 -2.57 0.23
CA GLN A 50 9.74 -3.68 -0.63
C GLN A 50 8.89 -3.70 -1.91
N GLU A 51 9.57 -3.68 -3.07
CA GLU A 51 8.94 -3.77 -4.40
C GLU A 51 8.02 -5.00 -4.51
N TRP A 52 8.38 -6.11 -3.87
CA TRP A 52 7.61 -7.35 -3.85
C TRP A 52 6.23 -7.20 -3.23
N ALA A 53 6.05 -6.28 -2.28
CA ALA A 53 4.79 -6.12 -1.59
C ALA A 53 3.74 -5.42 -2.47
N MET A 54 4.17 -4.48 -3.30
CA MET A 54 3.35 -3.90 -4.38
C MET A 54 2.98 -4.94 -5.44
N ILE A 55 3.92 -5.81 -5.81
CA ILE A 55 3.66 -6.92 -6.75
C ILE A 55 2.63 -7.88 -6.15
N ALA A 56 2.80 -8.29 -4.89
CA ALA A 56 1.87 -9.18 -4.19
C ALA A 56 0.46 -8.59 -4.12
N TYR A 57 0.33 -7.30 -3.80
CA TYR A 57 -0.93 -6.57 -3.84
C TYR A 57 -1.60 -6.65 -5.22
N TRP A 58 -0.84 -6.35 -6.29
CA TRP A 58 -1.34 -6.41 -7.66
C TRP A 58 -1.81 -7.82 -8.04
N VAL A 59 -1.03 -8.85 -7.68
CA VAL A 59 -1.39 -10.25 -7.92
C VAL A 59 -2.69 -10.61 -7.19
N ILE A 60 -2.85 -10.22 -5.92
CA ILE A 60 -4.08 -10.47 -5.15
C ILE A 60 -5.27 -9.79 -5.81
N ALA A 61 -5.14 -8.52 -6.20
CA ALA A 61 -6.21 -7.78 -6.88
C ALA A 61 -6.65 -8.46 -8.19
N VAL A 62 -5.68 -8.88 -9.01
CA VAL A 62 -5.93 -9.58 -10.28
C VAL A 62 -6.59 -10.93 -10.04
N VAL A 63 -6.11 -11.73 -9.07
CA VAL A 63 -6.72 -13.02 -8.72
C VAL A 63 -8.16 -12.84 -8.27
N LEU A 64 -8.45 -11.87 -7.41
CA LEU A 64 -9.81 -11.57 -6.97
C LEU A 64 -10.71 -11.15 -8.14
N ALA A 65 -10.21 -10.32 -9.06
CA ALA A 65 -10.95 -9.91 -10.25
C ALA A 65 -11.20 -11.08 -11.22
N ILE A 66 -10.25 -12.01 -11.38
CA ILE A 66 -10.43 -13.23 -12.16
C ILE A 66 -11.51 -14.10 -11.51
N LEU A 67 -11.45 -14.33 -10.20
CA LEU A 67 -12.44 -15.11 -9.47
C LEU A 67 -13.85 -14.50 -9.60
N ASP A 68 -14.02 -13.19 -9.39
CA ASP A 68 -15.30 -12.52 -9.59
C ASP A 68 -15.79 -12.63 -11.04
N SER A 69 -14.90 -12.49 -12.04
CA SER A 69 -15.27 -12.68 -13.46
C SER A 69 -15.79 -14.08 -13.77
N GLN A 70 -15.18 -15.13 -13.19
CA GLN A 70 -15.61 -16.51 -13.36
C GLN A 70 -16.98 -16.73 -12.72
N GLN A 71 -17.22 -16.11 -11.58
CA GLN A 71 -18.49 -16.22 -10.86
C GLN A 71 -19.61 -15.47 -11.62
N LEU A 72 -19.35 -14.27 -12.13
CA LEU A 72 -20.28 -13.54 -13.01
C LEU A 72 -20.64 -14.34 -14.26
N LYS A 73 -19.66 -15.03 -14.86
CA LYS A 73 -19.88 -15.90 -16.02
C LYS A 73 -20.84 -17.04 -15.71
N LYS A 74 -20.78 -17.64 -14.51
CA LYS A 74 -21.75 -18.65 -14.06
C LYS A 74 -23.16 -18.07 -13.93
N GLY A 75 -23.27 -16.79 -13.58
CA GLY A 75 -24.52 -16.02 -13.55
C GLY A 75 -24.98 -15.48 -14.92
N GLY A 76 -24.33 -15.85 -16.02
CA GLY A 76 -24.69 -15.40 -17.37
C GLY A 76 -24.16 -14.01 -17.75
N VAL A 77 -23.36 -13.37 -16.90
CA VAL A 77 -22.73 -12.07 -17.17
C VAL A 77 -21.30 -12.29 -17.65
N ASN A 78 -21.05 -12.06 -18.94
CA ASN A 78 -19.69 -12.18 -19.49
C ASN A 78 -18.90 -10.89 -19.30
N VAL A 79 -17.85 -10.93 -18.48
CA VAL A 79 -16.82 -9.87 -18.37
C VAL A 79 -15.49 -10.45 -18.88
N SER A 80 -14.72 -9.67 -19.64
CA SER A 80 -13.44 -10.14 -20.19
C SER A 80 -12.45 -10.40 -19.06
N PRO A 81 -11.82 -11.59 -18.99
CA PRO A 81 -10.73 -11.85 -18.04
C PRO A 81 -9.53 -10.93 -18.28
N GLY A 82 -9.30 -10.50 -19.52
CA GLY A 82 -8.22 -9.57 -19.86
C GLY A 82 -8.41 -8.17 -19.25
N ALA A 83 -9.65 -7.80 -18.91
CA ALA A 83 -9.89 -6.56 -18.18
C ALA A 83 -9.40 -6.63 -16.72
N ALA A 84 -9.27 -7.83 -16.13
CA ALA A 84 -8.83 -8.00 -14.74
C ALA A 84 -7.41 -7.48 -14.49
N LEU A 85 -6.57 -7.43 -15.53
CA LEU A 85 -5.24 -6.81 -15.48
C LEU A 85 -5.30 -5.28 -15.31
N LEU A 86 -6.44 -4.68 -15.67
CA LEU A 86 -6.74 -3.26 -15.51
C LEU A 86 -7.90 -3.13 -14.53
N ILE A 87 -7.64 -3.34 -13.23
CA ILE A 87 -8.64 -3.28 -12.13
C ILE A 87 -9.65 -2.13 -12.29
N PRO A 88 -9.27 -0.86 -12.53
CA PRO A 88 -10.25 0.21 -12.70
C PRO A 88 -11.17 0.01 -13.91
N LEU A 89 -10.63 -0.43 -15.05
CA LEU A 89 -11.42 -0.73 -16.25
C LEU A 89 -12.34 -1.92 -16.02
N TYR A 90 -11.85 -2.95 -15.32
CA TYR A 90 -12.65 -4.11 -14.92
C TYR A 90 -13.85 -3.71 -14.06
N LEU A 91 -13.66 -2.88 -13.04
CA LEU A 91 -14.74 -2.42 -12.16
C LEU A 91 -15.79 -1.61 -12.95
N ILE A 92 -15.37 -0.75 -13.87
CA ILE A 92 -16.28 0.01 -14.74
C ILE A 92 -17.09 -0.94 -15.64
N LEU A 93 -16.42 -1.87 -16.33
CA LEU A 93 -17.08 -2.84 -17.22
C LEU A 93 -18.05 -3.74 -16.44
N ARG A 94 -17.66 -4.14 -15.23
CA ARG A 94 -18.51 -4.90 -14.32
C ARG A 94 -19.74 -4.10 -13.95
N THR A 95 -19.60 -2.84 -13.54
CA THR A 95 -20.73 -1.98 -13.18
C THR A 95 -21.73 -1.85 -14.33
N VAL A 96 -21.25 -1.65 -15.55
CA VAL A 96 -22.10 -1.55 -16.74
C VAL A 96 -22.80 -2.89 -17.06
N ARG A 97 -22.07 -4.00 -17.04
CA ARG A 97 -22.60 -5.31 -17.48
C ARG A 97 -23.44 -6.04 -16.43
N ALA A 98 -23.05 -5.94 -15.17
CA ALA A 98 -23.76 -6.54 -14.04
C ALA A 98 -24.84 -5.61 -13.46
N ARG A 99 -24.99 -4.38 -13.99
CA ARG A 99 -25.87 -3.32 -13.46
C ARG A 99 -25.68 -3.10 -11.96
N SER A 100 -24.44 -3.24 -11.48
CA SER A 100 -24.13 -3.05 -10.07
C SER A 100 -24.07 -1.57 -9.70
N THR A 101 -23.93 -1.28 -8.40
CA THR A 101 -23.87 0.09 -7.92
C THR A 101 -22.64 0.83 -8.50
N PRO A 102 -22.77 2.12 -8.88
CA PRO A 102 -21.64 2.94 -9.32
C PRO A 102 -20.69 3.31 -8.17
N ALA A 103 -21.07 3.04 -6.92
CA ALA A 103 -20.26 3.30 -5.74
C ALA A 103 -18.93 2.51 -5.74
N VAL A 104 -18.91 1.31 -6.31
CA VAL A 104 -17.74 0.42 -6.33
C VAL A 104 -16.52 1.07 -7.03
N PRO A 105 -16.59 1.49 -8.31
CA PRO A 105 -15.45 2.11 -8.96
C PRO A 105 -15.06 3.44 -8.29
N ILE A 106 -16.05 4.23 -7.84
CA ILE A 106 -15.78 5.49 -7.12
C ILE A 106 -14.96 5.23 -5.86
N LEU A 107 -15.36 4.23 -5.06
CA LEU A 107 -14.64 3.87 -3.84
C LEU A 107 -13.28 3.28 -4.12
N TRP A 108 -13.10 2.52 -5.21
CA TRP A 108 -11.77 2.07 -5.63
C TRP A 108 -10.86 3.24 -5.99
N PHE A 109 -11.35 4.24 -6.73
CA PHE A 109 -10.55 5.44 -7.03
C PHE A 109 -10.26 6.27 -5.78
N ALA A 110 -11.24 6.41 -4.88
CA ALA A 110 -11.05 7.12 -3.62
C ALA A 110 -10.06 6.40 -2.70
N SER A 111 -10.14 5.06 -2.59
CA SER A 111 -9.22 4.26 -1.79
C SER A 111 -7.82 4.24 -2.40
N PHE A 112 -7.71 4.10 -3.73
CA PHE A 112 -6.44 4.19 -4.43
C PHE A 112 -5.82 5.58 -4.29
N GLY A 113 -6.60 6.64 -4.49
CA GLY A 113 -6.14 8.02 -4.29
C GLY A 113 -5.68 8.26 -2.84
N ALA A 114 -6.45 7.80 -1.85
CA ALA A 114 -6.06 7.87 -0.45
C ALA A 114 -4.81 7.04 -0.15
N ALA A 115 -4.64 5.86 -0.76
CA ALA A 115 -3.43 5.05 -0.62
C ALA A 115 -2.20 5.74 -1.21
N VAL A 116 -2.31 6.33 -2.41
CA VAL A 116 -1.23 7.08 -3.06
C VAL A 116 -0.88 8.34 -2.26
N ILE A 117 -1.89 9.13 -1.84
CA ILE A 117 -1.66 10.32 -1.01
C ILE A 117 -1.09 9.91 0.35
N GLY A 118 -1.61 8.85 0.95
CA GLY A 118 -1.14 8.33 2.22
C GLY A 118 0.30 7.83 2.15
N GLN A 119 0.74 7.27 1.02
CA GLN A 119 2.15 6.99 0.80
C GLN A 119 2.99 8.28 0.73
N LEU A 120 2.47 9.34 0.12
CA LEU A 120 3.15 10.64 0.09
C LEU A 120 3.19 11.34 1.46
N THR A 121 2.22 11.09 2.35
CA THR A 121 2.11 11.80 3.65
C THR A 121 2.56 10.98 4.87
N PHE A 122 2.46 9.65 4.83
CA PHE A 122 2.79 8.76 5.96
C PHE A 122 3.96 7.81 5.68
N ALA A 123 4.35 7.63 4.42
CA ALA A 123 5.38 6.65 4.01
C ALA A 123 6.69 7.28 3.51
N ALA A 124 6.95 8.54 3.83
CA ALA A 124 8.33 9.03 3.82
C ALA A 124 9.07 8.50 5.07
N SER A 125 9.06 7.17 5.24
CA SER A 125 10.05 6.51 6.08
C SER A 125 11.32 6.46 5.26
N TYR A 126 12.38 7.09 5.75
CA TYR A 126 13.67 7.08 5.11
C TYR A 126 14.54 6.02 5.78
N GLN A 127 15.42 5.39 5.02
CA GLN A 127 16.42 4.52 5.59
C GLN A 127 17.48 5.42 6.25
N PHE A 128 17.49 5.43 7.58
CA PHE A 128 18.61 5.95 8.35
C PHE A 128 19.68 4.88 8.35
N ASP A 129 20.83 5.23 7.77
CA ASP A 129 22.01 4.38 7.70
C ASP A 129 23.14 5.08 8.45
N GLY A 130 23.49 4.50 9.60
CA GLY A 130 24.46 5.04 10.54
C GLY A 130 25.84 5.23 9.92
N GLU A 131 26.21 4.39 8.95
CA GLU A 131 27.52 4.42 8.30
C GLU A 131 27.83 5.77 7.63
N TRP A 132 26.80 6.54 7.26
CA TRP A 132 26.97 7.86 6.64
C TRP A 132 27.30 8.98 7.63
N ILE A 133 26.86 8.86 8.89
CA ILE A 133 26.99 9.91 9.90
C ILE A 133 28.09 9.60 10.93
N GLU A 134 28.40 8.32 11.14
CA GLU A 134 29.46 7.85 12.05
C GLU A 134 30.81 8.55 11.82
N PRO A 135 31.33 8.69 10.58
CA PRO A 135 32.62 9.35 10.36
C PRO A 135 32.62 10.83 10.77
N ASP A 136 31.53 11.54 10.53
CA ASP A 136 31.39 12.97 10.85
C ASP A 136 31.35 13.19 12.38
N ILE A 137 30.62 12.33 13.10
CA ILE A 137 30.57 12.33 14.56
C ILE A 137 31.96 11.98 15.14
N ALA A 138 32.63 10.96 14.58
CA ALA A 138 33.94 10.51 15.03
C ALA A 138 35.02 11.59 14.81
N GLU A 139 35.01 12.25 13.65
CA GLU A 139 35.91 13.36 13.33
C GLU A 139 35.72 14.52 14.30
N TRP A 140 34.46 14.92 14.56
CA TRP A 140 34.19 15.98 15.52
C TRP A 140 34.69 15.63 16.92
N ALA A 141 34.44 14.41 17.41
CA ALA A 141 34.84 13.99 18.76
C ALA A 141 36.36 13.94 18.90
N THR A 142 37.06 13.47 17.87
CA THR A 142 38.53 13.49 17.79
C THR A 142 39.06 14.93 17.87
N ASN A 143 38.43 15.87 17.15
CA ASN A 143 38.78 17.29 17.17
C ASN A 143 38.53 17.98 18.53
N GLN A 144 37.62 17.45 19.35
CA GLN A 144 37.43 17.89 20.74
C GLN A 144 38.42 17.27 21.73
N GLY A 145 39.31 16.39 21.26
CA GLY A 145 40.36 15.77 22.08
C GLY A 145 39.96 14.45 22.72
N ALA A 146 38.90 13.78 22.25
CA ALA A 146 38.49 12.46 22.73
C ALA A 146 39.48 11.33 22.37
N GLY A 147 40.44 11.59 21.46
CA GLY A 147 41.36 10.58 20.95
C GLY A 147 40.69 9.67 19.91
N GLU A 148 41.12 8.41 19.84
CA GLU A 148 40.45 7.40 19.01
C GLU A 148 39.08 7.09 19.61
N VAL A 149 38.04 7.21 18.77
CA VAL A 149 36.63 7.02 19.15
C VAL A 149 35.98 6.05 18.19
N ASP A 150 35.07 5.23 18.73
CA ASP A 150 34.21 4.33 17.99
C ASP A 150 32.77 4.88 18.06
N VAL A 151 32.09 4.95 16.92
CA VAL A 151 30.71 5.47 16.84
C VAL A 151 29.83 4.37 16.27
N ASP A 152 28.78 4.04 17.02
CA ASP A 152 27.79 3.04 16.64
C ASP A 152 26.43 3.71 16.47
N CYS A 153 25.97 3.80 15.23
CA CYS A 153 24.66 4.31 14.85
C CYS A 153 23.83 3.17 14.22
N PRO A 154 22.58 2.96 14.67
CA PRO A 154 21.77 1.86 14.14
C PRO A 154 21.33 2.14 12.70
N THR A 155 21.27 1.09 11.87
CA THR A 155 20.55 1.17 10.60
C THR A 155 19.08 0.82 10.79
N LYS A 156 18.16 1.77 10.57
CA LYS A 156 16.71 1.56 10.71
C LYS A 156 15.90 2.46 9.80
N TRP A 157 14.66 2.08 9.56
CA TRP A 157 13.68 2.96 8.91
C TRP A 157 13.12 3.92 9.95
N VAL A 158 13.17 5.21 9.64
CA VAL A 158 12.70 6.28 10.52
C VAL A 158 11.81 7.23 9.75
N HIS A 159 10.89 7.88 10.42
CA HIS A 159 10.22 9.05 9.83
C HIS A 159 11.18 10.24 9.80
N ALA A 160 10.93 11.19 8.90
CA ALA A 160 11.65 12.46 8.97
C ALA A 160 11.52 13.10 10.35
N ASP A 161 12.59 13.77 10.76
CA ASP A 161 12.75 14.41 12.07
C ASP A 161 12.65 13.47 13.28
N GLU A 162 12.63 12.15 13.08
CA GLU A 162 12.72 11.18 14.17
C GLU A 162 14.15 11.11 14.73
N GLU A 163 14.26 11.24 16.05
CA GLU A 163 15.54 11.14 16.75
C GLU A 163 16.08 9.69 16.74
N VAL A 164 17.31 9.53 16.27
CA VAL A 164 18.10 8.30 16.33
C VAL A 164 19.26 8.48 17.29
N ARG A 165 19.37 7.57 18.27
CA ARG A 165 20.47 7.61 19.23
C ARG A 165 21.65 6.81 18.69
N CYS A 166 22.80 7.47 18.60
CA CYS A 166 24.09 6.85 18.38
C CYS A 166 24.88 6.80 19.70
N THR A 167 25.73 5.79 19.83
CA THR A 167 26.67 5.64 20.95
C THR A 167 28.06 5.99 20.49
N VAL A 168 28.78 6.81 21.25
CA VAL A 168 30.18 7.13 21.01
C VAL A 168 31.00 6.56 22.15
N THR A 169 32.03 5.78 21.86
CA THR A 169 32.92 5.15 22.85
C THR A 169 34.34 5.65 22.65
N ASP A 170 34.97 6.19 23.70
CA ASP A 170 36.37 6.60 23.65
C ASP A 170 37.33 5.41 23.86
N GLY A 171 38.62 5.60 23.57
CA GLY A 171 39.65 4.59 23.80
C GLY A 171 39.87 4.18 25.27
N ALA A 172 39.26 4.90 26.24
CA ALA A 172 39.24 4.53 27.65
C ALA A 172 37.98 3.71 28.03
N GLY A 173 37.05 3.51 27.11
CA GLY A 173 35.79 2.79 27.30
C GLY A 173 34.65 3.63 27.88
N ASN A 174 34.79 4.96 27.94
CA ASN A 174 33.69 5.84 28.31
C ASN A 174 32.73 6.01 27.14
N THR A 175 31.43 5.99 27.44
CA THR A 175 30.38 6.11 26.42
C THR A 175 29.61 7.42 26.56
N ALA A 176 29.35 8.09 25.44
CA ALA A 176 28.45 9.24 25.33
C ALA A 176 27.36 8.94 24.29
N SER A 177 26.27 9.72 24.29
CA SER A 177 25.20 9.58 23.30
C SER A 177 25.08 10.80 22.41
N VAL A 178 24.96 10.56 21.12
CA VAL A 178 24.67 11.58 20.11
C VAL A 178 23.27 11.33 19.55
N ILE A 179 22.55 12.40 19.26
CA ILE A 179 21.26 12.32 18.60
C ILE A 179 21.46 12.74 17.15
N ALA A 180 21.17 11.82 16.25
CA ALA A 180 21.11 12.02 14.84
C ALA A 180 19.64 12.11 14.39
N THR A 181 19.39 12.91 13.37
CA THR A 181 18.08 13.14 12.77
C THR A 181 18.23 13.16 11.26
N LEU A 182 17.32 12.49 10.57
CA LEU A 182 17.24 12.51 9.12
C LEU A 182 16.11 13.45 8.70
N GLY A 183 16.44 14.51 7.97
CA GLY A 183 15.47 15.48 7.49
C GLY A 183 14.65 14.95 6.31
N ASP A 184 13.51 15.58 6.06
CA ASP A 184 12.67 15.36 4.87
C ASP A 184 13.38 15.65 3.54
N ASP A 185 14.48 16.40 3.60
CA ASP A 185 15.36 16.71 2.47
C ASP A 185 16.41 15.61 2.21
N GLY A 186 16.43 14.56 3.03
CA GLY A 186 17.38 13.46 2.96
C GLY A 186 18.75 13.79 3.56
N TYR A 187 18.92 14.94 4.21
CA TYR A 187 20.16 15.30 4.87
C TYR A 187 20.17 14.87 6.33
N TYR A 188 21.32 14.38 6.78
CA TYR A 188 21.57 14.05 8.17
C TYR A 188 21.94 15.31 8.96
N SER A 189 21.42 15.39 10.18
CA SER A 189 21.80 16.38 11.19
C SER A 189 22.07 15.65 12.50
N TRP A 190 22.94 16.21 13.35
CA TRP A 190 23.20 15.61 14.66
C TRP A 190 23.52 16.65 15.73
N SER A 191 23.30 16.29 16.98
CA SER A 191 23.60 17.12 18.15
C SER A 191 24.01 16.29 19.36
N TRP A 192 24.85 16.85 20.22
CA TRP A 192 25.24 16.24 21.50
C TRP A 192 24.18 16.53 22.56
N ARG A 193 23.83 15.51 23.36
CA ARG A 193 23.01 15.65 24.57
C ARG A 193 23.79 15.24 25.81
#